data_AF-A0A435GUS9-F1
#
_entry.id   AF-A0A435GUS9-F1
#
_cell.length_a   1.000
_cell.length_b   1.000
_cell.length_c   1.000
_cell.angle_alpha   90.00
_cell.angle_beta   90.00
_cell.angle_gamma   90.00
#
_symmetry.space_group_name_H-M   'P 1'
#
loop_
_entity.id
_entity.type
_entity.pdbx_description
1 polymer ?
#
loop_
_entity_poly.entity_id
_entity_poly.type
_entity_poly.pdbx_seq_one_letter_code
_entity_poly.pdbx_strand_id
1 'polypeptide(L)'
;MVVHVDTINPAERQRLLGIWETAPGLYGWLASVDHKTIGIRYLCTAFFFLVIGGMEALVMRVQLAQPELKVLSPDAYNQLFSMHGTTMMFLYALPMLSGFSNYLWPLMLGSRDMAFPRLNALSYWVFLFAGVFLYASFPLGQAPNGGWFAYVPNTSLEYDPGINMDVFALGLIFLGISTVVGSANFIVTLLRCRAPGMSVNRLPILVWGTLTASAANLLAVPAVSLACAMLWLDRRYGTHFFEMSGGGQPLLWQHLFWIFGHPWVYALV
;
A
#
# COMPACT_ATOMS: atom_id res chain seq x y z
N MET A 1 24.64 23.31 -22.76
CA MET A 1 26.05 23.01 -22.47
C MET A 1 26.14 21.53 -22.12
N VAL A 2 26.45 20.67 -23.08
CA VAL A 2 26.63 19.23 -22.86
C VAL A 2 28.03 19.07 -22.29
N VAL A 3 28.13 18.81 -20.98
CA VAL A 3 29.42 18.47 -20.36
C VAL A 3 29.80 17.09 -20.88
N HIS A 4 30.83 17.02 -21.72
CA HIS A 4 31.43 15.74 -22.09
C HIS A 4 32.03 15.11 -20.83
N VAL A 5 31.52 13.94 -20.45
CA VAL A 5 31.91 13.23 -19.21
C VAL A 5 33.37 12.77 -19.25
N ASP A 6 33.98 12.74 -20.44
CA ASP A 6 35.32 12.23 -20.68
C ASP A 6 36.46 13.20 -20.28
N THR A 7 36.15 14.40 -19.78
CA THR A 7 37.16 15.40 -19.36
C THR A 7 37.22 15.63 -17.84
N ILE A 8 36.48 14.87 -17.04
CA ILE A 8 36.37 15.09 -15.59
C ILE A 8 37.58 14.46 -14.88
N ASN A 9 38.37 15.28 -14.16
CA ASN A 9 39.46 14.81 -13.30
C ASN A 9 38.93 13.75 -12.31
N PRO A 10 39.64 12.62 -12.08
CA PRO A 10 39.26 11.59 -11.11
C PRO A 10 38.78 12.11 -9.74
N ALA A 11 39.41 13.17 -9.21
CA ALA A 11 39.01 13.78 -7.94
C ALA A 11 37.63 14.45 -8.02
N GLU A 12 37.34 15.10 -9.15
CA GLU A 12 36.04 15.73 -9.38
C GLU A 12 34.96 14.69 -9.65
N ARG A 13 35.30 13.61 -10.37
CA ARG A 13 34.41 12.45 -10.53
C ARG A 13 34.05 11.86 -9.17
N GLN A 14 35.02 11.64 -8.28
CA GLN A 14 34.78 11.09 -6.95
C GLN A 14 33.94 12.03 -6.07
N ARG A 15 34.17 13.35 -6.17
CA ARG A 15 33.33 14.36 -5.50
C ARG A 15 31.88 14.32 -6.00
N LEU A 16 31.68 14.23 -7.31
CA LEU A 16 30.34 14.14 -7.91
C LEU A 16 29.64 12.85 -7.47
N LEU A 17 30.34 11.71 -7.51
CA LEU A 17 29.78 10.44 -7.02
C LEU A 17 29.39 10.55 -5.54
N GLY A 18 30.21 11.16 -4.69
CA GLY A 18 29.87 11.39 -3.28
C GLY A 18 28.67 12.30 -3.03
N ILE A 19 28.31 13.17 -3.99
CA ILE A 19 27.13 14.05 -3.90
C ILE A 19 25.88 13.36 -4.45
N TRP A 20 26.01 12.59 -5.54
CA TRP A 20 24.89 12.06 -6.31
C TRP A 20 24.56 10.59 -5.99
N GLU A 21 25.53 9.81 -5.52
CA GLU A 21 25.30 8.42 -5.15
C GLU A 21 24.79 8.30 -3.71
N THR A 22 23.99 7.26 -3.49
CA THR A 22 23.58 6.90 -2.13
C THR A 22 24.82 6.40 -1.37
N ALA A 23 24.98 6.85 -0.12
CA ALA A 23 26.09 6.39 0.73
C ALA A 23 26.12 4.84 0.82
N PRO A 24 27.30 4.20 0.79
CA PRO A 24 27.37 2.75 0.94
C PRO A 24 26.95 2.31 2.35
N GLY A 25 26.55 1.04 2.46
CA GLY A 25 26.20 0.41 3.72
C GLY A 25 24.75 0.62 4.17
N LEU A 26 24.46 0.21 5.42
CA LEU A 26 23.10 0.17 5.96
C LEU A 26 22.46 1.55 6.05
N TYR A 27 23.24 2.58 6.41
CA TYR A 27 22.73 3.94 6.53
C TYR A 27 22.21 4.48 5.20
N GLY A 28 23.00 4.39 4.13
CA GLY A 28 22.54 4.87 2.83
C GLY A 28 21.45 3.98 2.24
N TRP A 29 21.44 2.68 2.54
CA TRP A 29 20.26 1.86 2.24
C TRP A 29 19.02 2.42 2.96
N LEU A 30 19.03 2.61 4.28
CA LEU A 30 17.86 3.15 4.98
C LEU A 30 17.46 4.56 4.51
N ALA A 31 18.43 5.44 4.25
CA ALA A 31 18.22 6.85 3.96
C ALA A 31 18.06 7.19 2.46
N SER A 32 18.12 6.20 1.56
CA SER A 32 18.03 6.47 0.11
C SER A 32 16.68 7.09 -0.26
N VAL A 33 16.74 8.14 -1.08
CA VAL A 33 15.58 8.83 -1.65
C VAL A 33 15.46 8.62 -3.17
N ASP A 34 16.38 7.86 -3.77
CA ASP A 34 16.40 7.60 -5.21
C ASP A 34 15.19 6.75 -5.62
N HIS A 35 14.39 7.25 -6.56
CA HIS A 35 13.20 6.58 -7.07
C HIS A 35 13.47 5.18 -7.64
N LYS A 36 14.66 4.92 -8.21
CA LYS A 36 15.02 3.57 -8.70
C LYS A 36 15.16 2.60 -7.55
N THR A 37 15.89 3.02 -6.52
CA THR A 37 16.10 2.23 -5.31
C THR A 37 14.79 1.98 -4.58
N ILE A 38 13.95 3.01 -4.42
CA ILE A 38 12.61 2.88 -3.82
C ILE A 38 11.70 1.98 -4.67
N GLY A 39 11.72 2.14 -5.99
CA GLY A 39 10.97 1.30 -6.92
C GLY A 39 11.33 -0.17 -6.78
N ILE A 40 12.62 -0.51 -6.77
CA ILE A 40 13.11 -1.89 -6.54
C ILE A 40 12.64 -2.42 -5.18
N ARG A 41 12.70 -1.60 -4.12
CA ARG A 41 12.22 -2.01 -2.79
C ARG A 41 10.73 -2.37 -2.81
N TYR A 42 9.89 -1.54 -3.42
CA TYR A 42 8.48 -1.85 -3.60
C TYR A 42 8.29 -3.18 -4.33
N LEU A 43 8.99 -3.39 -5.46
CA LEU A 43 8.89 -4.62 -6.25
C LEU A 43 9.29 -5.86 -5.43
N CYS A 44 10.44 -5.81 -4.74
CA CYS A 44 10.92 -6.93 -3.93
C CYS A 44 9.97 -7.23 -2.75
N THR A 45 9.55 -6.21 -2.02
CA THR A 45 8.65 -6.37 -0.87
C THR A 45 7.26 -6.83 -1.29
N ALA A 46 6.70 -6.29 -2.37
CA ALA A 46 5.42 -6.74 -2.92
C ALA A 46 5.48 -8.18 -3.42
N PHE A 47 6.57 -8.57 -4.08
CA PHE A 47 6.78 -9.95 -4.52
C PHE A 47 6.94 -10.92 -3.34
N PHE A 48 7.60 -10.49 -2.27
CA PHE A 48 7.65 -11.26 -1.02
C PHE A 48 6.25 -11.50 -0.45
N PHE A 49 5.40 -10.47 -0.38
CA PHE A 49 4.00 -10.63 0.04
C PHE A 49 3.16 -11.45 -0.95
N LEU A 50 3.47 -11.45 -2.25
CA LEU A 50 2.85 -12.37 -3.21
C LEU A 50 3.10 -13.83 -2.82
N VAL A 51 4.35 -14.16 -2.48
CA VAL A 51 4.71 -15.52 -2.06
C VAL A 51 3.96 -15.89 -0.77
N ILE A 52 3.92 -14.99 0.22
CA ILE A 52 3.20 -15.24 1.47
C ILE A 52 1.71 -15.45 1.22
N GLY A 53 1.04 -14.52 0.53
CA GLY A 53 -0.39 -14.68 0.25
C GLY A 53 -0.69 -15.88 -0.66
N GLY A 54 0.23 -16.27 -1.53
CA GLY A 54 0.15 -17.53 -2.27
C GLY A 54 0.20 -18.76 -1.36
N MET A 55 1.07 -18.77 -0.35
CA MET A 55 1.10 -19.82 0.67
C MET A 55 -0.20 -19.86 1.48
N GLU A 56 -0.73 -18.72 1.92
CA GLU A 56 -2.01 -18.63 2.62
C GLU A 56 -3.16 -19.24 1.78
N ALA A 57 -3.19 -18.93 0.48
CA ALA A 57 -4.16 -19.50 -0.46
C ALA A 57 -4.03 -21.02 -0.57
N LEU A 58 -2.80 -21.54 -0.69
CA LEU A 58 -2.56 -22.98 -0.80
C LEU A 58 -3.03 -23.72 0.47
N VAL A 59 -2.75 -23.19 1.65
CA VAL A 59 -3.21 -23.80 2.92
C VAL A 59 -4.74 -23.82 2.99
N MET A 60 -5.41 -22.72 2.63
CA MET A 60 -6.88 -22.70 2.53
C MET A 60 -7.42 -23.73 1.53
N ARG A 61 -6.77 -23.87 0.37
CA ARG A 61 -7.18 -24.85 -0.65
C ARG A 61 -6.98 -26.29 -0.19
N VAL A 62 -5.94 -26.57 0.59
CA VAL A 62 -5.73 -27.89 1.21
C VAL A 62 -6.84 -28.20 2.21
N GLN A 63 -7.23 -27.24 3.06
CA GLN A 63 -8.36 -27.41 3.99
C GLN A 63 -9.69 -27.71 3.24
N LEU A 64 -9.88 -27.13 2.05
CA LEU A 64 -11.08 -27.33 1.24
C LEU A 64 -10.98 -28.50 0.24
N ALA A 65 -9.91 -29.28 0.26
CA ALA A 65 -9.69 -30.34 -0.72
C ALA A 65 -10.70 -31.49 -0.62
N GLN A 66 -11.21 -31.75 0.59
CA GLN A 66 -12.27 -32.72 0.87
C GLN A 66 -13.17 -32.20 2.01
N PRO A 67 -14.44 -32.63 2.08
CA PRO A 67 -15.32 -32.31 3.20
C PRO A 67 -14.73 -32.77 4.54
N GLU A 68 -15.02 -32.03 5.62
CA GLU A 68 -14.66 -32.39 7.01
C GLU A 68 -13.16 -32.57 7.31
N LEU A 69 -12.26 -32.06 6.46
CA LEU A 69 -10.83 -31.97 6.78
C LEU A 69 -10.60 -31.08 8.01
N LYS A 70 -9.55 -31.38 8.78
CA LYS A 70 -9.22 -30.69 10.03
C LYS A 70 -7.80 -30.11 10.01
N VAL A 71 -7.37 -29.61 8.86
CA VAL A 71 -6.06 -28.96 8.69
C VAL A 71 -6.02 -27.62 9.41
N LEU A 72 -7.12 -26.87 9.35
CA LEU A 72 -7.31 -25.59 10.04
C LEU A 72 -8.54 -25.65 10.96
N SER A 73 -8.48 -24.94 12.08
CA SER A 73 -9.68 -24.60 12.85
C SER A 73 -10.50 -23.54 12.09
N PRO A 74 -11.81 -23.39 12.38
CA PRO A 74 -12.62 -22.34 11.77
C PRO A 74 -12.05 -20.93 11.95
N ASP A 75 -11.54 -20.63 13.14
CA ASP A 75 -10.92 -19.33 13.42
C ASP A 75 -9.62 -19.12 12.63
N ALA A 76 -8.75 -20.13 12.58
CA ALA A 76 -7.52 -20.06 11.78
C ALA A 76 -7.81 -19.92 10.28
N TYR A 77 -8.87 -20.55 9.78
CA TYR A 77 -9.32 -20.38 8.40
C TYR A 77 -9.80 -18.95 8.14
N ASN A 78 -10.61 -18.37 9.04
CA ASN A 78 -11.06 -16.99 8.92
C ASN A 78 -9.90 -15.99 8.97
N GLN A 79 -8.90 -16.24 9.84
CA GLN A 79 -7.69 -15.44 9.90
C GLN A 79 -6.90 -15.48 8.57
N LEU A 80 -6.65 -16.68 8.05
CA LEU A 80 -5.95 -16.86 6.77
C LEU A 80 -6.71 -16.26 5.60
N PHE A 81 -8.03 -16.43 5.52
CA PHE A 81 -8.85 -15.86 4.46
C PHE A 81 -8.80 -14.33 4.45
N SER A 82 -8.93 -13.73 5.62
CA SER A 82 -8.92 -12.26 5.77
C SER A 82 -7.54 -11.69 5.44
N MET A 83 -6.48 -12.34 5.92
CA MET A 83 -5.11 -11.93 5.65
C MET A 83 -4.69 -12.17 4.21
N HIS A 84 -5.13 -13.26 3.58
CA HIS A 84 -4.90 -13.50 2.16
C HIS A 84 -5.50 -12.37 1.30
N GLY A 85 -6.78 -12.04 1.53
CA GLY A 85 -7.45 -10.95 0.82
C GLY A 85 -6.73 -9.62 1.02
N THR A 86 -6.42 -9.28 2.28
CA THR A 86 -5.69 -8.06 2.63
C THR A 86 -4.30 -8.00 1.99
N THR A 87 -3.57 -9.12 2.00
CA THR A 87 -2.22 -9.20 1.43
C THR A 87 -2.23 -9.04 -0.07
N MET A 88 -3.11 -9.74 -0.78
CA MET A 88 -3.17 -9.67 -2.25
C MET A 88 -3.59 -8.28 -2.72
N MET A 89 -4.57 -7.66 -2.07
CA MET A 89 -5.08 -6.36 -2.46
C MET A 89 -4.13 -5.22 -2.10
N PHE A 90 -3.67 -5.15 -0.85
CA PHE A 90 -2.99 -3.98 -0.32
C PHE A 90 -1.47 -4.14 -0.19
N LEU A 91 -0.97 -5.37 0.01
CA LEU A 91 0.46 -5.60 0.20
C LEU A 91 1.19 -6.07 -1.06
N TYR A 92 0.44 -6.56 -2.05
CA TYR A 92 0.98 -7.01 -3.33
C TYR A 92 0.56 -6.11 -4.51
N ALA A 93 -0.72 -6.08 -4.88
CA ALA A 93 -1.14 -5.59 -6.19
C ALA A 93 -0.81 -4.10 -6.42
N LEU A 94 -1.26 -3.21 -5.54
CA LEU A 94 -0.95 -1.77 -5.68
C LEU A 94 0.54 -1.46 -5.42
N PRO A 95 1.21 -2.03 -4.39
CA PRO A 95 2.65 -1.85 -4.20
C PRO A 95 3.49 -2.28 -5.41
N MET A 96 3.10 -3.34 -6.11
CA MET A 96 3.76 -3.79 -7.34
C MET A 96 3.65 -2.73 -8.44
N LEU A 97 2.44 -2.22 -8.71
CA LEU A 97 2.21 -1.13 -9.67
C LEU A 97 3.00 0.13 -9.29
N SER A 98 3.01 0.47 -8.00
CA SER A 98 3.74 1.61 -7.46
C SER A 98 5.25 1.45 -7.61
N GLY A 99 5.78 0.23 -7.48
CA GLY A 99 7.20 -0.08 -7.67
C GLY A 99 7.65 0.13 -9.10
N PHE A 100 6.90 -0.40 -10.07
CA PHE A 100 7.17 -0.15 -11.49
C PHE A 100 7.06 1.32 -11.85
N SER A 101 6.03 2.00 -11.35
CA SER A 101 5.80 3.42 -11.61
C SER A 101 6.93 4.27 -11.04
N ASN A 102 7.35 4.03 -9.79
CA ASN A 102 8.48 4.72 -9.18
C ASN A 102 9.77 4.55 -9.97
N TYR A 103 10.05 3.34 -10.45
CA TYR A 103 11.26 3.09 -11.22
C TYR A 103 11.23 3.78 -12.58
N LEU A 104 10.12 3.65 -13.31
CA LEU A 104 10.03 4.02 -14.72
C LEU A 104 9.66 5.49 -14.96
N TRP A 105 8.87 6.10 -14.08
CA TRP A 105 8.30 7.44 -14.35
C TRP A 105 9.34 8.52 -14.58
N PRO A 106 10.32 8.76 -13.69
CA PRO A 106 11.30 9.81 -13.95
C PRO A 106 12.08 9.59 -15.25
N LEU A 107 12.38 8.33 -15.59
CA LEU A 107 13.05 7.95 -16.83
C LEU A 107 12.17 8.25 -18.06
N MET A 108 10.88 7.95 -17.99
CA MET A 108 9.91 8.21 -19.07
C MET A 108 9.59 9.70 -19.25
N LEU A 109 9.57 10.46 -18.16
CA LEU A 109 9.26 11.89 -18.17
C LEU A 109 10.49 12.77 -18.47
N GLY A 110 11.69 12.18 -18.47
CA GLY A 110 12.96 12.90 -18.58
C GLY A 110 13.25 13.77 -17.35
N SER A 111 12.71 13.40 -16.18
CA SER A 111 12.97 14.06 -14.91
C SER A 111 14.13 13.39 -14.18
N ARG A 112 14.75 14.12 -13.24
CA ARG A 112 15.85 13.56 -12.42
C ARG A 112 15.34 12.59 -11.36
N ASP A 113 14.16 12.87 -10.84
CA ASP A 113 13.52 12.13 -9.74
C ASP A 113 12.01 12.49 -9.71
N MET A 114 11.31 11.95 -8.71
CA MET A 114 9.95 12.33 -8.32
C MET A 114 9.90 13.76 -7.75
N ALA A 115 8.73 14.38 -7.74
CA ALA A 115 8.53 15.74 -7.21
C ALA A 115 8.90 15.87 -5.73
N PHE A 116 8.61 14.84 -4.93
CA PHE A 116 8.90 14.81 -3.50
C PHE A 116 9.68 13.53 -3.12
N PRO A 117 11.01 13.49 -3.30
CA PRO A 117 11.81 12.26 -3.08
C PRO A 117 11.75 11.71 -1.65
N ARG A 118 11.76 12.58 -0.63
CA ARG A 118 11.63 12.16 0.78
C ARG A 118 10.25 11.61 1.11
N LEU A 119 9.22 12.21 0.51
CA LEU A 119 7.85 11.77 0.67
C LEU A 119 7.62 10.40 0.01
N ASN A 120 8.33 10.15 -1.09
CA ASN A 120 8.39 8.85 -1.75
C ASN A 120 9.03 7.76 -0.87
N ALA A 121 10.13 8.10 -0.18
CA ALA A 121 10.74 7.18 0.76
C ALA A 121 9.79 6.90 1.94
N LEU A 122 9.10 7.93 2.45
CA LEU A 122 8.12 7.79 3.52
C LEU A 122 6.98 6.83 3.13
N SER A 123 6.41 6.96 1.92
CA SER A 123 5.34 6.07 1.49
C SER A 123 5.79 4.61 1.50
N TYR A 124 7.01 4.32 1.04
CA TYR A 124 7.56 2.97 1.09
C TYR A 124 7.68 2.43 2.52
N TRP A 125 8.26 3.22 3.43
CA TRP A 125 8.46 2.79 4.81
C TRP A 125 7.13 2.56 5.54
N VAL A 126 6.16 3.45 5.35
CA VAL A 126 4.82 3.28 5.93
C VAL A 126 4.17 2.00 5.40
N PHE A 127 4.28 1.72 4.09
CA PHE A 127 3.82 0.46 3.49
C PHE A 127 4.48 -0.77 4.14
N LEU A 128 5.82 -0.79 4.21
CA LEU A 128 6.55 -1.93 4.78
C LEU A 128 6.16 -2.16 6.24
N PHE A 129 6.17 -1.11 7.06
CA PHE A 129 5.84 -1.23 8.47
C PHE A 129 4.37 -1.56 8.72
N ALA A 130 3.45 -1.13 7.86
CA ALA A 130 2.05 -1.55 7.93
C ALA A 130 1.90 -3.05 7.61
N GLY A 131 2.62 -3.56 6.61
CA GLY A 131 2.67 -5.00 6.31
C GLY A 131 3.24 -5.80 7.47
N VAL A 132 4.37 -5.36 8.04
CA VAL A 132 4.96 -5.98 9.24
C VAL A 132 4.00 -5.94 10.42
N PHE A 133 3.31 -4.82 10.65
CA PHE A 133 2.33 -4.67 11.72
C PHE A 133 1.17 -5.68 11.58
N LEU A 134 0.61 -5.81 10.37
CA LEU A 134 -0.43 -6.81 10.10
C LEU A 134 0.09 -8.23 10.35
N TYR A 135 1.26 -8.59 9.83
CA TYR A 135 1.80 -9.94 10.00
C TYR A 135 2.35 -10.23 11.41
N ALA A 136 2.70 -9.22 12.19
CA ALA A 136 3.11 -9.40 13.59
C ALA A 136 1.97 -9.94 14.47
N SER A 137 0.72 -9.78 14.03
CA SER A 137 -0.45 -10.33 14.74
C SER A 137 -0.68 -11.83 14.52
N PHE A 138 -0.13 -12.42 13.45
CA PHE A 138 -0.29 -13.84 13.13
C PHE A 138 0.27 -14.78 14.20
N PRO A 139 1.54 -14.62 14.67
CA PRO A 139 2.09 -15.48 15.72
C PRO A 139 1.35 -15.38 17.06
N LEU A 140 0.60 -14.29 17.26
CA LEU A 140 -0.20 -14.05 18.45
C LEU A 140 -1.62 -14.65 18.34
N GLY A 141 -1.98 -15.23 17.20
CA GLY A 141 -3.34 -15.69 16.91
C GLY A 141 -4.36 -14.56 16.84
N GLN A 142 -3.91 -13.33 16.59
CA GLN A 142 -4.72 -12.11 16.56
C GLN A 142 -4.78 -11.49 15.16
N ALA A 143 -4.57 -12.29 14.11
CA ALA A 143 -4.68 -11.79 12.75
C ALA A 143 -6.13 -11.40 12.42
N PRO A 144 -6.36 -10.39 11.58
CA PRO A 144 -7.69 -10.05 11.08
C PRO A 144 -8.49 -11.30 10.71
N ASN A 145 -9.73 -11.42 11.18
CA ASN A 145 -10.60 -12.60 11.02
C ASN A 145 -12.00 -12.24 10.48
N GLY A 146 -12.32 -10.95 10.29
CA GLY A 146 -13.61 -10.46 9.78
C GLY A 146 -13.74 -10.38 8.26
N GLY A 147 -12.87 -11.04 7.49
CA GLY A 147 -12.75 -10.91 6.04
C GLY A 147 -12.09 -9.61 5.61
N TRP A 148 -11.68 -9.52 4.34
CA TRP A 148 -11.07 -8.29 3.78
C TRP A 148 -12.05 -7.10 3.69
N PHE A 149 -13.36 -7.39 3.69
CA PHE A 149 -14.43 -6.39 3.70
C PHE A 149 -14.79 -5.91 5.12
N ALA A 150 -14.41 -6.67 6.15
CA ALA A 150 -14.57 -6.29 7.56
C ALA A 150 -15.98 -5.78 7.94
N TYR A 151 -17.01 -6.53 7.52
CA TYR A 151 -18.39 -6.08 7.60
C TYR A 151 -18.90 -5.82 9.04
N VAL A 152 -19.49 -4.65 9.27
CA VAL A 152 -20.26 -4.35 10.48
C VAL A 152 -21.71 -4.84 10.30
N PRO A 153 -22.33 -5.52 11.28
CA PRO A 153 -21.95 -5.62 12.69
C PRO A 153 -21.00 -6.75 13.08
N ASN A 154 -20.67 -7.66 12.16
CA ASN A 154 -19.85 -8.83 12.49
C ASN A 154 -18.47 -8.50 13.06
N THR A 155 -17.91 -7.34 12.72
CA THR A 155 -16.61 -6.85 13.23
C THR A 155 -16.72 -5.92 14.44
N SER A 156 -17.91 -5.73 15.02
CA SER A 156 -18.10 -4.99 16.28
C SER A 156 -17.66 -5.84 17.47
N LEU A 157 -17.34 -5.19 18.61
CA LEU A 157 -16.92 -5.90 19.83
C LEU A 157 -17.94 -6.92 20.35
N GLU A 158 -19.24 -6.73 20.05
CA GLU A 158 -20.30 -7.66 20.41
C GLU A 158 -20.12 -9.04 19.76
N TYR A 159 -19.68 -9.08 18.50
CA TYR A 159 -19.55 -10.31 17.71
C TYR A 159 -18.09 -10.79 17.60
N ASP A 160 -17.14 -9.85 17.62
CA ASP A 160 -15.71 -10.11 17.52
C ASP A 160 -14.93 -9.31 18.59
N PRO A 161 -14.84 -9.85 19.83
CA PRO A 161 -14.26 -9.15 20.97
C PRO A 161 -12.71 -9.12 20.96
N GLY A 162 -12.07 -9.89 20.07
CA GLY A 162 -10.61 -9.95 19.95
C GLY A 162 -10.01 -8.67 19.41
N ILE A 163 -8.68 -8.54 19.42
CA ILE A 163 -8.03 -7.32 18.87
C ILE A 163 -7.85 -7.40 17.34
N ASN A 164 -8.25 -8.51 16.73
CA ASN A 164 -8.07 -8.87 15.32
C ASN A 164 -8.51 -7.73 14.38
N MET A 165 -9.70 -7.18 14.60
CA MET A 165 -10.25 -6.11 13.76
C MET A 165 -9.67 -4.73 14.07
N ASP A 166 -9.04 -4.54 15.24
CA ASP A 166 -8.29 -3.32 15.52
C ASP A 166 -6.96 -3.30 14.76
N VAL A 167 -6.31 -4.47 14.66
CA VAL A 167 -5.11 -4.65 13.83
C VAL A 167 -5.46 -4.40 12.37
N PHE A 168 -6.59 -4.92 11.88
CA PHE A 168 -7.06 -4.62 10.52
C PHE A 168 -7.27 -3.13 10.29
N ALA A 169 -8.05 -2.47 11.15
CA ALA A 169 -8.41 -1.07 11.00
C ALA A 169 -7.17 -0.16 11.00
N LEU A 170 -6.26 -0.33 11.96
CA LEU A 170 -5.03 0.45 12.05
C LEU A 170 -4.08 0.15 10.87
N GLY A 171 -3.94 -1.11 10.47
CA GLY A 171 -3.13 -1.51 9.33
C GLY A 171 -3.59 -0.87 8.02
N LEU A 172 -4.91 -0.85 7.78
CA LEU A 172 -5.53 -0.21 6.62
C LEU A 172 -5.35 1.31 6.63
N ILE A 173 -5.43 1.96 7.79
CA ILE A 173 -5.14 3.40 7.91
C ILE A 173 -3.68 3.69 7.52
N PHE A 174 -2.71 2.91 7.99
CA PHE A 174 -1.31 3.10 7.61
C PHE A 174 -1.07 2.87 6.12
N LEU A 175 -1.65 1.80 5.55
CA LEU A 175 -1.59 1.54 4.11
C LEU A 175 -2.26 2.65 3.29
N GLY A 176 -3.34 3.22 3.82
CA GLY A 176 -4.04 4.36 3.26
C GLY A 176 -3.15 5.61 3.21
N ILE A 177 -2.44 5.92 4.30
CA ILE A 177 -1.47 7.03 4.34
C ILE A 177 -0.39 6.83 3.29
N SER A 178 0.24 5.65 3.23
CA SER A 178 1.24 5.32 2.21
C SER A 178 0.71 5.59 0.79
N THR A 179 -0.50 5.13 0.51
CA THR A 179 -1.09 5.21 -0.84
C THR A 179 -1.46 6.63 -1.22
N VAL A 180 -2.09 7.40 -0.33
CA VAL A 180 -2.47 8.80 -0.59
C VAL A 180 -1.23 9.65 -0.84
N VAL A 181 -0.19 9.46 -0.01
CA VAL A 181 1.07 10.17 -0.12
C VAL A 181 1.79 9.86 -1.44
N GLY A 182 1.87 8.59 -1.81
CA GLY A 182 2.45 8.17 -3.10
C GLY A 182 1.66 8.72 -4.30
N SER A 183 0.33 8.66 -4.24
CA SER A 183 -0.56 9.14 -5.30
C SER A 183 -0.41 10.65 -5.54
N ALA A 184 -0.35 11.44 -4.46
CA ALA A 184 -0.09 12.87 -4.56
C ALA A 184 1.28 13.16 -5.20
N ASN A 185 2.31 12.37 -4.86
CA ASN A 185 3.64 12.51 -5.43
C ASN A 185 3.65 12.22 -6.94
N PHE A 186 2.99 11.14 -7.39
CA PHE A 186 2.82 10.85 -8.82
C PHE A 186 2.12 12.02 -9.55
N ILE A 187 0.98 12.48 -9.05
CA ILE A 187 0.23 13.58 -9.69
C ILE A 187 1.12 14.83 -9.85
N VAL A 188 1.81 15.25 -8.78
CA VAL A 188 2.67 16.45 -8.86
C VAL A 188 3.89 16.23 -9.76
N THR A 189 4.48 15.03 -9.75
CA THR A 189 5.61 14.67 -10.64
C THR A 189 5.23 14.86 -12.10
N LEU A 190 4.06 14.39 -12.51
CA LEU A 190 3.60 14.60 -13.88
C LEU A 190 3.38 16.09 -14.19
N LEU A 191 2.70 16.81 -13.29
CA LEU A 191 2.32 18.19 -13.54
C LEU A 191 3.54 19.14 -13.59
N ARG A 192 4.59 18.85 -12.83
CA ARG A 192 5.69 19.80 -12.56
C ARG A 192 7.08 19.33 -13.01
N CYS A 193 7.31 18.05 -13.25
CA CYS A 193 8.66 17.50 -13.48
C CYS A 193 8.91 16.99 -14.91
N ARG A 194 7.97 17.18 -15.85
CA ARG A 194 8.14 16.77 -17.25
C ARG A 194 9.28 17.52 -17.95
N ALA A 195 9.94 16.83 -18.88
CA ALA A 195 10.92 17.45 -19.76
C ALA A 195 10.30 18.61 -20.59
N PRO A 196 11.06 19.70 -20.83
CA PRO A 196 10.62 20.79 -21.68
C PRO A 196 10.20 20.29 -23.08
N GLY A 197 9.04 20.74 -23.56
CA GLY A 197 8.50 20.32 -24.87
C GLY A 197 7.67 19.04 -24.85
N MET A 198 7.54 18.35 -23.71
CA MET A 198 6.65 17.20 -23.55
C MET A 198 5.21 17.63 -23.29
N SER A 199 4.41 17.71 -24.35
CA SER A 199 2.97 17.94 -24.26
C SER A 199 2.22 16.74 -23.67
N VAL A 200 1.05 17.00 -23.08
CA VAL A 200 0.23 15.99 -22.37
C VAL A 200 -0.20 14.83 -23.29
N ASN A 201 -0.45 15.11 -24.56
CA ASN A 201 -0.80 14.12 -25.58
C ASN A 201 0.36 13.21 -26.02
N ARG A 202 1.59 13.46 -25.56
CA ARG A 202 2.77 12.64 -25.87
C ARG A 202 3.20 11.73 -24.70
N LEU A 203 2.43 11.72 -23.62
CA LEU A 203 2.75 10.92 -22.44
C LEU A 203 2.59 9.41 -22.73
N PRO A 204 3.52 8.57 -22.27
CA PRO A 204 3.37 7.12 -22.39
C PRO A 204 2.11 6.61 -21.70
N ILE A 205 1.53 5.53 -22.23
CA ILE A 205 0.28 4.94 -21.70
C ILE A 205 0.41 4.49 -20.25
N LEU A 206 1.58 3.99 -19.84
CA LEU A 206 1.84 3.61 -18.45
C LEU A 206 1.66 4.81 -17.51
N VAL A 207 2.15 5.99 -17.90
CA VAL A 207 2.03 7.22 -17.12
C VAL A 207 0.56 7.63 -17.01
N TRP A 208 -0.22 7.51 -18.08
CA TRP A 208 -1.66 7.79 -18.05
C TRP A 208 -2.43 6.84 -17.14
N GLY A 209 -2.19 5.53 -17.24
CA GLY A 209 -2.86 4.54 -16.40
C GLY A 209 -2.58 4.78 -14.92
N THR A 210 -1.31 4.93 -14.57
CA THR A 210 -0.87 5.14 -13.18
C THR A 210 -1.24 6.51 -12.63
N LEU A 211 -1.35 7.54 -13.48
CA LEU A 211 -1.93 8.84 -13.11
C LEU A 211 -3.42 8.70 -12.76
N THR A 212 -4.18 7.97 -13.59
CA THR A 212 -5.62 7.77 -13.38
C THR A 212 -5.86 7.00 -12.08
N ALA A 213 -5.09 5.94 -11.84
CA ALA A 213 -5.07 5.21 -10.58
C ALA A 213 -4.72 6.12 -9.39
N SER A 214 -3.70 6.97 -9.53
CA SER A 214 -3.30 7.93 -8.47
C SER A 214 -4.40 8.95 -8.15
N ALA A 215 -5.09 9.47 -9.17
CA ALA A 215 -6.20 10.40 -8.98
C ALA A 215 -7.40 9.72 -8.29
N ALA A 216 -7.73 8.49 -8.70
CA ALA A 216 -8.77 7.70 -8.04
C ALA A 216 -8.41 7.43 -6.58
N ASN A 217 -7.18 6.99 -6.30
CA ASN A 217 -6.70 6.70 -4.95
C ASN A 217 -6.73 7.92 -4.03
N LEU A 218 -6.38 9.11 -4.53
CA LEU A 218 -6.41 10.34 -3.75
C LEU A 218 -7.83 10.68 -3.22
N LEU A 219 -8.87 10.29 -3.95
CA LEU A 219 -10.26 10.54 -3.59
C LEU A 219 -10.90 9.36 -2.85
N ALA A 220 -10.57 8.13 -3.24
CA ALA A 220 -11.22 6.91 -2.78
C ALA A 220 -10.62 6.39 -1.46
N VAL A 221 -9.29 6.37 -1.33
CA VAL A 221 -8.60 5.80 -0.14
C VAL A 221 -8.97 6.51 1.17
N PRO A 222 -9.13 7.85 1.22
CA PRO A 222 -9.59 8.51 2.44
C PRO A 222 -10.93 7.97 2.99
N ALA A 223 -11.82 7.47 2.14
CA ALA A 223 -13.11 6.92 2.56
C ALA A 223 -12.94 5.63 3.40
N VAL A 224 -12.08 4.70 2.96
CA VAL A 224 -11.81 3.47 3.74
C VAL A 224 -10.98 3.76 5.00
N SER A 225 -10.04 4.72 4.94
CA SER A 225 -9.31 5.16 6.13
C SER A 225 -10.26 5.75 7.18
N LEU A 226 -11.25 6.54 6.75
CA LEU A 226 -12.29 7.06 7.64
C LEU A 226 -13.18 5.95 8.21
N ALA A 227 -13.62 5.01 7.38
CA ALA A 227 -14.42 3.86 7.84
C ALA A 227 -13.66 3.04 8.89
N CYS A 228 -12.38 2.74 8.64
CA CYS A 228 -11.52 2.02 9.58
C CYS A 228 -11.31 2.82 10.88
N ALA A 229 -11.11 4.14 10.79
CA ALA A 229 -10.98 4.99 11.97
C ALA A 229 -12.27 5.00 12.80
N MET A 230 -13.44 5.13 12.16
CA MET A 230 -14.74 5.03 12.83
C MET A 230 -14.93 3.67 13.50
N LEU A 231 -14.57 2.57 12.84
CA LEU A 231 -14.70 1.22 13.40
C LEU A 231 -13.79 1.04 14.61
N TRP A 232 -12.56 1.51 14.52
CA TRP A 232 -11.62 1.47 15.63
C TRP A 232 -12.10 2.33 16.82
N LEU A 233 -12.69 3.50 16.55
CA LEU A 233 -13.30 4.34 17.59
C LEU A 233 -14.50 3.66 18.25
N ASP A 234 -15.39 3.02 17.48
CA ASP A 234 -16.54 2.29 18.02
C ASP A 234 -16.05 1.16 18.93
N ARG A 235 -15.01 0.44 18.50
CA ARG A 235 -14.43 -0.68 19.25
C ARG A 235 -13.61 -0.27 20.47
N ARG A 236 -12.97 0.91 20.50
CA ARG A 236 -12.01 1.26 21.56
C ARG A 236 -12.41 2.42 22.45
N TYR A 237 -13.25 3.31 21.97
CA TYR A 237 -13.63 4.54 22.66
C TYR A 237 -15.14 4.66 22.86
N GLY A 238 -15.91 3.63 22.53
CA GLY A 238 -17.35 3.59 22.75
C GLY A 238 -18.11 4.64 21.95
N THR A 239 -17.61 4.99 20.76
CA THR A 239 -18.44 5.72 19.79
C THR A 239 -19.47 4.78 19.18
N HIS A 240 -20.48 5.35 18.52
CA HIS A 240 -21.58 4.58 17.94
C HIS A 240 -21.84 5.02 16.49
N PHE A 241 -20.81 5.01 15.65
CA PHE A 241 -20.94 5.33 14.23
C PHE A 241 -21.78 4.27 13.50
N PHE A 242 -21.52 3.00 13.80
CA PHE A 242 -22.16 1.87 13.13
C PHE A 242 -23.06 1.04 14.03
N GLU A 243 -22.92 1.15 15.35
CA GLU A 243 -23.70 0.37 16.32
C GLU A 243 -25.15 0.87 16.43
N MET A 244 -26.13 0.00 16.16
CA MET A 244 -27.55 0.39 16.16
C MET A 244 -28.08 0.78 17.54
N SER A 245 -27.58 0.16 18.61
CA SER A 245 -28.00 0.43 20.00
C SER A 245 -27.73 1.89 20.40
N GLY A 246 -26.64 2.48 19.89
CA GLY A 246 -26.25 3.87 20.11
C GLY A 246 -26.72 4.84 19.01
N GLY A 247 -27.60 4.41 18.10
CA GLY A 247 -28.14 5.24 17.01
C GLY A 247 -27.30 5.29 15.73
N GLY A 248 -26.24 4.48 15.64
CA GLY A 248 -25.40 4.33 14.45
C GLY A 248 -26.06 3.53 13.33
N GLN A 249 -25.42 3.52 12.16
CA GLN A 249 -25.94 2.86 10.96
C GLN A 249 -24.92 1.86 10.38
N PRO A 250 -25.15 0.54 10.47
CA PRO A 250 -24.25 -0.46 9.88
C PRO A 250 -24.06 -0.30 8.36
N LEU A 251 -25.10 0.18 7.64
CA LEU A 251 -25.02 0.43 6.20
C LEU A 251 -24.00 1.52 5.83
N LEU A 252 -23.67 2.43 6.76
CA LEU A 252 -22.64 3.44 6.54
C LEU A 252 -21.28 2.81 6.22
N TRP A 253 -20.94 1.69 6.87
CA TRP A 253 -19.72 0.92 6.55
C TRP A 253 -19.70 0.50 5.09
N GLN A 254 -20.80 -0.07 4.59
CA GLN A 254 -20.91 -0.52 3.20
C GLN A 254 -20.69 0.63 2.23
N HIS A 255 -21.33 1.78 2.47
CA HIS A 255 -21.20 2.93 1.60
C HIS A 255 -19.77 3.48 1.60
N LEU A 256 -19.17 3.69 2.76
CA LEU A 256 -17.80 4.21 2.85
C LEU A 256 -16.78 3.23 2.24
N PHE A 257 -16.92 1.94 2.54
CA PHE A 257 -16.03 0.92 2.00
C PHE A 257 -16.17 0.80 0.49
N TRP A 258 -17.37 0.84 -0.07
CA TRP A 258 -17.56 0.67 -1.52
C TRP A 258 -17.31 1.94 -2.34
N ILE A 259 -17.43 3.14 -1.74
CA ILE A 259 -16.86 4.38 -2.31
C ILE A 259 -15.36 4.21 -2.56
N PHE A 260 -14.67 3.48 -1.68
CA PHE A 260 -13.28 3.09 -1.87
C PHE A 260 -13.13 1.91 -2.84
N GLY A 261 -13.84 0.81 -2.58
CA GLY A 261 -13.52 -0.52 -3.11
C GLY A 261 -13.71 -0.65 -4.62
N HIS A 262 -14.73 -0.01 -5.20
CA HIS A 262 -14.94 -0.07 -6.65
C HIS A 262 -13.90 0.76 -7.42
N PRO A 263 -13.63 2.04 -7.06
CA PRO A 263 -12.52 2.79 -7.63
C PRO A 263 -11.16 2.11 -7.45
N TRP A 264 -10.94 1.45 -6.31
CA TRP A 264 -9.71 0.71 -6.04
C TRP A 264 -9.46 -0.43 -7.04
N VAL A 265 -10.49 -1.23 -7.36
CA VAL A 265 -10.31 -2.32 -8.33
C VAL A 265 -10.02 -1.78 -9.73
N TYR A 266 -10.55 -0.62 -10.11
CA TYR A 266 -10.16 0.05 -11.37
C TYR A 266 -8.73 0.57 -11.35
N ALA A 267 -8.22 1.03 -10.20
CA ALA A 267 -6.83 1.47 -10.07
C ALA A 267 -5.81 0.32 -10.28
N LEU A 268 -6.24 -0.93 -10.16
CA LEU A 268 -5.42 -2.12 -10.36
C LEU A 268 -5.41 -2.66 -11.80
N VAL A 269 -6.38 -2.27 -12.64
CA VAL A 269 -6.58 -2.75 -14.02
C VAL A 269 -6.03 -1.75 -15.02
#